data_AF-A0A1B6GKY0-F1
#
_entry.id   AF-A0A1B6GKY0-F1
#
_cell.length_a   1.000
_cell.length_b   1.000
_cell.length_c   1.000
_cell.angle_alpha   90.00
_cell.angle_beta   90.00
_cell.angle_gamma   90.00
#
_symmetry.space_group_name_H-M   'P 1'
#
loop_
_entity.id
_entity.type
_entity.pdbx_description
1 polymer ?
#
loop_
_entity_poly.entity_id
_entity_poly.type
_entity_poly.pdbx_seq_one_letter_code
_entity_poly.pdbx_strand_id
1 'polypeptide(L)'
;ETQREQQLQCSQPGYIPHSYLRTKNFIEVVNRMRRRRSGGLVSWGTAVKFLAARKFDVARAVALYEQHEATRQREGLVHFDPTQEPLKSELDTGKFTILPT
;
A
#
# COMPACT_ATOMS: atom_id res chain seq x y z
N GLU A 1 -27.02 9.52 0.80
CA GLU A 1 -26.96 9.67 2.27
C GLU A 1 -25.66 9.15 2.92
N THR A 2 -24.94 8.20 2.32
CA THR A 2 -23.87 7.39 2.96
C THR A 2 -22.70 8.17 3.59
N GLN A 3 -22.29 9.31 3.04
CA GLN A 3 -21.14 10.08 3.57
C GLN A 3 -21.49 10.87 4.84
N ARG A 4 -22.70 11.44 4.91
CA ARG A 4 -23.17 12.17 6.11
C ARG A 4 -23.37 11.23 7.29
N GLU A 5 -23.89 10.03 7.04
CA GLU A 5 -24.05 8.97 8.05
C GLU A 5 -22.70 8.49 8.59
N GLN A 6 -21.71 8.26 7.71
CA GLN A 6 -20.35 7.91 8.14
C GLN A 6 -19.70 9.00 8.99
N GLN A 7 -19.96 10.27 8.67
CA GLN A 7 -19.39 11.41 9.38
C GLN A 7 -20.03 11.64 10.75
N LEU A 8 -21.33 11.34 10.89
CA LEU A 8 -22.03 11.33 12.19
C LEU A 8 -21.54 10.20 13.11
N GLN A 9 -21.10 9.08 12.53
CA GLN A 9 -20.63 7.93 13.30
C GLN A 9 -19.22 8.14 13.88
N CYS A 10 -18.35 8.90 13.19
CA CYS A 10 -17.01 9.30 13.66
C CYS A 10 -16.97 10.08 14.98
N SER A 11 -18.10 10.67 15.39
CA SER A 11 -18.19 11.58 16.54
C SER A 11 -18.57 10.89 17.85
N GLN A 12 -18.86 9.58 17.84
CA GLN A 12 -19.34 8.86 19.02
C GLN A 12 -18.17 8.29 19.85
N PRO A 13 -18.20 8.38 21.21
CA PRO A 13 -17.22 7.74 22.07
C PRO A 13 -17.19 6.22 21.82
N GLY A 14 -16.03 5.67 21.46
CA GLY A 14 -15.86 4.26 21.14
C GLY A 14 -16.09 3.88 19.66
N TYR A 15 -16.35 4.85 18.78
CA TYR A 15 -16.38 4.58 17.34
C TYR A 15 -14.98 4.31 16.79
N ILE A 16 -14.81 3.14 16.17
CA ILE A 16 -13.61 2.79 15.43
C ILE A 16 -13.93 2.95 13.93
N PRO A 17 -13.22 3.85 13.21
CA PRO A 17 -13.47 4.05 11.78
C PRO A 17 -13.36 2.74 10.99
N HIS A 18 -14.29 2.52 10.06
CA HIS A 18 -14.24 1.34 9.20
C HIS A 18 -12.91 1.22 8.43
N SER A 19 -12.31 2.35 8.08
CA SER A 19 -10.97 2.41 7.46
C SER A 19 -9.89 1.82 8.36
N TYR A 20 -9.94 2.08 9.68
CA TYR A 20 -9.02 1.51 10.65
C TYR A 20 -9.17 -0.01 10.71
N LEU A 21 -10.40 -0.52 10.86
CA LEU A 21 -10.67 -1.97 10.93
C LEU A 21 -10.23 -2.69 9.65
N ARG A 22 -10.52 -2.12 8.48
CA ARG A 22 -10.11 -2.66 7.17
C ARG A 22 -8.59 -2.67 7.03
N THR A 23 -7.91 -1.62 7.51
CA THR A 23 -6.44 -1.54 7.51
C THR A 23 -5.82 -2.58 8.43
N LYS A 24 -6.34 -2.74 9.65
CA LYS A 24 -5.88 -3.78 10.57
C LYS A 24 -6.07 -5.18 9.96
N ASN A 25 -7.26 -5.47 9.41
CA ASN A 25 -7.55 -6.77 8.78
C ASN A 25 -6.59 -7.06 7.61
N PHE A 26 -6.38 -6.09 6.71
CA PHE A 26 -5.43 -6.22 5.62
C PHE A 26 -4.00 -6.53 6.12
N ILE A 27 -3.51 -5.79 7.12
CA ILE A 27 -2.17 -5.99 7.70
C ILE A 27 -2.04 -7.41 8.26
N GLU A 28 -3.04 -7.89 8.99
CA GLU A 28 -3.03 -9.25 9.56
C GLU A 28 -2.97 -10.33 8.49
N VAL A 29 -3.79 -10.21 7.44
CA VAL A 29 -3.81 -11.14 6.30
C VAL A 29 -2.46 -11.15 5.59
N VAL A 30 -1.95 -9.98 5.19
CA VAL A 30 -0.71 -9.88 4.42
C VAL A 30 0.50 -10.30 5.24
N ASN A 31 0.59 -9.92 6.52
CA ASN A 31 1.71 -10.32 7.36
C ASN A 31 1.74 -11.83 7.62
N ARG A 32 0.57 -12.48 7.70
CA ARG A 32 0.50 -13.95 7.76
C ARG A 32 1.08 -14.60 6.50
N MET A 33 0.82 -14.01 5.34
CA MET A 33 1.36 -14.48 4.05
C MET A 33 2.86 -14.22 3.94
N ARG A 34 3.34 -13.05 4.36
CA ARG A 34 4.76 -12.66 4.32
C ARG A 34 5.66 -13.50 5.23
N ARG A 35 5.18 -13.91 6.42
CA ARG A 35 5.94 -14.81 7.32
C ARG A 35 6.38 -16.10 6.65
N ARG A 36 5.60 -16.61 5.68
CA ARG A 36 5.97 -17.82 4.91
C ARG A 36 7.05 -17.56 3.85
N ARG A 37 7.28 -16.30 3.48
CA ARG A 37 8.22 -15.87 2.42
C ARG A 37 9.41 -15.07 2.98
N SER A 38 9.63 -15.11 4.29
CA SER A 38 10.67 -14.34 5.00
C SER A 38 10.64 -12.83 4.74
N GLY A 39 9.49 -12.28 4.34
CA GLY A 39 9.32 -10.85 4.08
C GLY A 39 9.06 -10.05 5.36
N GLY A 40 9.60 -8.83 5.44
CA GLY A 40 9.33 -7.91 6.56
C GLY A 40 7.85 -7.53 6.68
N LEU A 41 7.42 -7.09 7.86
CA LEU A 41 6.03 -6.71 8.12
C LEU A 41 5.60 -5.51 7.25
N VAL A 42 4.35 -5.50 6.80
CA VAL A 42 3.74 -4.34 6.15
C VAL A 42 3.43 -3.28 7.19
N SER A 43 3.87 -2.05 6.93
CA SER A 43 3.55 -0.88 7.75
C SER A 43 2.13 -0.37 7.49
N TRP A 44 1.57 0.37 8.44
CA TRP A 44 0.25 0.99 8.30
C TRP A 44 0.11 1.85 7.05
N GLY A 45 1.09 2.73 6.80
CA GLY A 45 1.07 3.63 5.64
C GLY A 45 1.08 2.87 4.31
N THR A 46 1.78 1.74 4.23
CA THR A 46 1.75 0.88 3.04
C THR A 46 0.38 0.22 2.87
N ALA A 47 -0.21 -0.31 3.96
CA ALA A 47 -1.54 -0.91 3.91
C ALA A 47 -2.62 0.07 3.42
N VAL A 48 -2.59 1.31 3.92
CA VAL A 48 -3.55 2.35 3.51
C VAL A 48 -3.47 2.64 2.02
N LYS A 49 -2.28 2.63 1.40
CA LYS A 49 -2.14 2.87 -0.06
C LYS A 49 -2.90 1.83 -0.89
N PHE A 50 -2.73 0.55 -0.58
CA PHE A 50 -3.42 -0.54 -1.28
C PHE A 50 -4.94 -0.49 -1.05
N LEU A 51 -5.35 -0.21 0.19
CA LEU A 51 -6.76 -0.09 0.53
C LEU A 51 -7.41 1.11 -0.17
N ALA A 52 -6.79 2.29 -0.11
CA ALA A 52 -7.28 3.48 -0.78
C ALA A 52 -7.47 3.25 -2.29
N ALA A 53 -6.51 2.59 -2.94
CA ALA A 53 -6.59 2.24 -4.36
C ALA A 53 -7.74 1.28 -4.71
N ARG A 54 -8.31 0.58 -3.72
CA ARG A 54 -9.43 -0.37 -3.88
C ARG A 54 -10.65 0.03 -3.05
N LYS A 55 -10.79 1.31 -2.69
CA LYS A 55 -11.92 1.84 -1.90
C LYS A 55 -12.12 1.10 -0.58
N PHE A 56 -11.02 0.75 0.07
CA PHE A 56 -10.92 -0.02 1.32
C PHE A 56 -11.56 -1.42 1.28
N ASP A 57 -11.71 -2.01 0.09
CA ASP A 57 -12.05 -3.43 -0.03
C ASP A 57 -10.84 -4.30 0.25
N VAL A 58 -10.90 -5.08 1.34
CA VAL A 58 -9.74 -5.85 1.82
C VAL A 58 -9.36 -6.96 0.84
N ALA A 59 -10.33 -7.71 0.30
CA ALA A 59 -10.04 -8.82 -0.61
C ALA A 59 -9.38 -8.33 -1.89
N ARG A 60 -9.94 -7.27 -2.50
CA ARG A 60 -9.36 -6.66 -3.70
C ARG A 60 -8.02 -6.00 -3.43
N ALA A 61 -7.82 -5.41 -2.25
CA ALA A 61 -6.53 -4.84 -1.85
C ALA A 61 -5.47 -5.91 -1.68
N VAL A 62 -5.80 -7.07 -1.08
CA VAL A 62 -4.87 -8.20 -0.93
C VAL A 62 -4.46 -8.73 -2.30
N ALA A 63 -5.40 -8.93 -3.22
CA ALA A 63 -5.08 -9.35 -4.59
C ALA A 63 -4.17 -8.35 -5.32
N LEU A 64 -4.44 -7.04 -5.19
CA LEU A 64 -3.57 -5.99 -5.74
C LEU A 64 -2.17 -6.03 -5.13
N TYR A 65 -2.07 -6.26 -3.82
CA TYR A 65 -0.81 -6.38 -3.11
C TYR A 65 -0.01 -7.61 -3.60
N GLU A 66 -0.64 -8.76 -3.79
CA GLU A 66 0.05 -9.95 -4.32
C GLU A 66 0.58 -9.72 -5.74
N GLN A 67 -0.23 -9.10 -6.60
CA GLN A 67 0.20 -8.75 -7.95
C GLN A 67 1.35 -7.73 -7.94
N HIS A 68 1.32 -6.77 -7.01
CA HIS A 68 2.42 -5.82 -6.81
C HIS A 68 3.73 -6.53 -6.48
N GLU A 69 3.71 -7.45 -5.51
CA GLU A 69 4.91 -8.21 -5.13
C GLU A 69 5.40 -9.11 -6.28
N ALA A 70 4.49 -9.79 -6.97
CA ALA A 70 4.84 -10.63 -8.12
C ALA A 70 5.48 -9.81 -9.25
N THR A 71 5.00 -8.58 -9.48
CA THR A 71 5.59 -7.66 -10.45
C THR A 71 6.94 -7.17 -10.00
N ARG A 72 7.09 -6.77 -8.72
CA ARG A 72 8.38 -6.35 -8.16
C ARG A 72 9.43 -7.44 -8.29
N GLN A 73 9.06 -8.71 -8.07
CA GLN A 73 9.96 -9.84 -8.22
C GLN A 73 10.33 -10.10 -9.69
N ARG A 74 9.31 -10.18 -10.57
CA ARG A 74 9.49 -10.46 -12.00
C ARG A 74 10.36 -9.42 -12.69
N GLU A 75 10.17 -8.15 -12.35
CA GLU A 75 10.89 -7.02 -12.95
C GLU A 75 12.20 -6.68 -12.22
N GLY A 76 12.65 -7.51 -11.26
CA GLY A 76 13.90 -7.28 -10.54
C GLY A 76 13.90 -6.05 -9.63
N LEU A 77 12.73 -5.53 -9.28
CA LEU A 77 12.59 -4.27 -8.54
C LEU A 77 12.84 -4.41 -7.02
N VAL A 78 12.94 -5.62 -6.49
CA VAL A 78 13.09 -5.87 -5.04
C VAL A 78 14.39 -5.28 -4.49
N HIS A 79 15.49 -5.39 -5.25
CA HIS A 79 16.83 -4.91 -4.89
C HIS A 79 17.35 -3.87 -5.89
N PHE A 80 16.42 -3.12 -6.50
CA PHE A 80 16.76 -2.16 -7.53
C PHE A 80 17.49 -0.95 -6.96
N ASP A 81 18.69 -0.70 -7.48
CA ASP A 81 19.53 0.43 -7.11
C ASP A 81 19.40 1.55 -8.16
N PRO A 82 18.80 2.71 -7.82
CA PRO A 82 18.62 3.80 -8.75
C PRO A 82 19.92 4.51 -9.13
N THR A 83 21.03 4.24 -8.43
CA THR A 83 22.35 4.84 -8.70
C THR A 83 23.16 4.07 -9.74
N GLN A 84 22.64 2.95 -10.23
CA GLN A 84 23.27 2.10 -11.23
C GLN A 84 22.57 2.21 -12.59
N GLU A 85 23.26 1.79 -13.64
CA GLU A 85 22.64 1.64 -14.96
C GLU A 85 21.56 0.54 -14.96
N PRO A 86 20.49 0.69 -15.77
CA PRO A 86 20.28 1.74 -16.78
C PRO A 86 19.58 3.01 -16.26
N LEU A 87 19.19 3.08 -14.99
CA LEU A 87 18.36 4.19 -14.51
C LEU A 87 19.16 5.47 -14.23
N LYS A 88 20.42 5.33 -13.80
CA LYS A 88 21.28 6.49 -13.50
C LYS A 88 21.32 7.50 -14.64
N SER A 89 21.67 7.05 -15.84
CA SER A 89 21.76 7.91 -17.03
C SER A 89 20.42 8.59 -17.37
N GLU A 90 19.30 7.87 -17.23
CA GLU A 90 17.95 8.42 -17.40
C GLU A 90 17.61 9.49 -16.35
N LEU A 91 18.01 9.32 -15.09
CA LEU A 91 17.81 10.31 -14.02
C LEU A 91 18.66 11.58 -14.25
N ASP A 92 19.91 11.42 -14.67
CA ASP A 92 20.84 12.51 -14.95
C ASP A 92 20.33 13.45 -16.06
N THR A 93 19.44 12.97 -16.94
CA THR A 93 18.79 13.83 -17.96
C THR A 93 17.83 14.87 -17.37
N GLY A 94 17.37 14.71 -16.13
CA GLY A 94 16.33 15.55 -15.53
C GLY A 94 14.92 15.33 -16.09
N LYS A 95 14.72 14.32 -16.96
CA LYS A 95 13.40 13.92 -17.50
C LYS A 95 12.40 13.56 -16.40
N PHE A 96 12.89 13.09 -15.26
CA PHE A 96 12.09 12.77 -14.09
C PHE A 96 12.23 13.89 -13.06
N THR A 97 11.16 14.66 -12.84
CA THR A 97 11.13 15.75 -11.85
C THR A 97 9.98 15.53 -10.87
N ILE A 98 10.23 15.76 -9.58
CA ILE A 98 9.19 15.79 -8.54
C ILE A 98 8.85 17.25 -8.26
N LEU A 99 7.56 17.59 -8.38
CA LEU A 99 7.10 18.93 -8.04
C LEU A 99 7.05 19.09 -6.50
N PRO A 100 7.40 20.27 -5.97
CA PRO A 100 7.26 20.55 -4.54
C PRO A 100 5.80 20.41 -4.10
N THR A 101 5.60 19.95 -2.86
CA THR A 101 4.29 19.72 -2.24
C THR A 101 3.83 20.91 -1.42
#